data_AF-A0A9D9KBC9-F1
#
_entry.id   AF-A0A9D9KBC9-F1
#
_cell.length_a   1.000
_cell.length_b   1.000
_cell.length_c   1.000
_cell.angle_alpha   90.00
_cell.angle_beta   90.00
_cell.angle_gamma   90.00
#
_symmetry.space_group_name_H-M   'P 1'
#
loop_
_entity.id
_entity.type
_entity.pdbx_description
1 polymer ?
#
loop_
_entity_poly.entity_id
_entity_poly.type
_entity_poly.pdbx_seq_one_letter_code
_entity_poly.pdbx_strand_id
1 'polypeptide(L)'
;MAQALGLSSYASRVSRKQAPVPYQEALQRQYQAFQDVPVVELLPGRSEADAETVIRAVYRQVFGNAHVMESERLTVAESQLKRGELSVREFVRLAAKSELYRSRFFDNCPRYRAIELNFKHLLGRAPADYSETFVHSQILDRGGFEAEIDSYLDSDEYQDAFGENIVPDYRGYQTQTGQKLLQFANSFKLYTSYSTSDKAGEDGLQPRLAKGLIYNNPTGSTPVTDVNKLLSDLFNLGTKPKPQPIEPAILSSDLALQRQYREQADRIEVLQKQLADLQPLAAIGQSTLNKWNVSGSASQPTEGTIPSNRFSTEAPQVSSQSLSQRLQEQSETLTRLQAKIDDARRFSAIGEARLNKWRKRSFSR
;
A
#
# COMPACT_ATOMS: atom_id res chain seq x y z
N MET A 1 -58.08 -33.24 -51.43
CA MET A 1 -58.00 -31.88 -50.88
C MET A 1 -56.88 -31.87 -49.86
N ALA A 2 -55.84 -31.09 -50.14
CA ALA A 2 -54.52 -31.19 -49.54
C ALA A 2 -54.47 -30.74 -48.06
N GLN A 3 -53.71 -31.48 -47.26
CA GLN A 3 -53.35 -31.15 -45.88
C GLN A 3 -52.43 -29.93 -45.85
N ALA A 4 -52.86 -28.85 -45.20
CA ALA A 4 -52.05 -27.68 -44.92
C ALA A 4 -51.04 -28.03 -43.82
N LEU A 5 -49.77 -28.14 -44.22
CA LEU A 5 -48.61 -28.28 -43.35
C LEU A 5 -48.50 -27.07 -42.42
N GLY A 6 -48.69 -27.31 -41.12
CA GLY A 6 -48.32 -26.37 -40.07
C GLY A 6 -46.81 -26.24 -40.03
N LEU A 7 -46.29 -25.17 -40.65
CA LEU A 7 -44.91 -24.75 -40.52
C LEU A 7 -44.67 -24.34 -39.06
N SER A 8 -44.11 -25.29 -38.31
CA SER A 8 -43.52 -25.09 -36.98
C SER A 8 -42.55 -23.92 -37.04
N SER A 9 -42.88 -22.83 -36.35
CA SER A 9 -42.02 -21.66 -36.25
C SER A 9 -40.75 -22.04 -35.50
N TYR A 10 -39.68 -22.25 -36.25
CA TYR A 10 -38.30 -22.18 -35.73
C TYR A 10 -38.00 -20.73 -35.37
N ALA A 11 -38.60 -20.25 -34.27
CA ALA A 11 -38.17 -19.03 -33.62
C ALA A 11 -36.82 -19.32 -32.96
N SER A 12 -35.77 -18.80 -33.58
CA SER A 12 -34.41 -18.76 -33.05
C SER A 12 -34.44 -18.27 -31.59
N ARG A 13 -34.10 -19.17 -30.65
CA ARG A 13 -33.78 -18.77 -29.27
C ARG A 13 -32.48 -17.98 -29.31
N VAL A 14 -32.58 -16.69 -29.59
CA VAL A 14 -31.55 -15.73 -29.22
C VAL A 14 -31.44 -15.84 -27.70
N SER A 15 -30.33 -16.42 -27.22
CA SER A 15 -29.99 -16.43 -25.80
C SER A 15 -29.94 -14.99 -25.33
N ARG A 16 -31.05 -14.52 -24.75
CA ARG A 16 -31.21 -13.17 -24.21
C ARG A 16 -30.23 -13.11 -23.04
N LYS A 17 -29.01 -12.58 -23.28
CA LYS A 17 -28.05 -12.27 -22.23
C LYS A 17 -28.81 -11.41 -21.21
N GLN A 18 -29.11 -12.00 -20.06
CA GLN A 18 -29.76 -11.28 -18.98
C GLN A 18 -28.83 -10.12 -18.59
N ALA A 19 -29.41 -8.95 -18.34
CA ALA A 19 -28.65 -7.82 -17.82
C ALA A 19 -27.91 -8.26 -16.54
N PRO A 20 -26.66 -7.82 -16.32
CA PRO A 20 -25.92 -8.20 -15.13
C PRO A 20 -26.72 -7.79 -13.89
N VAL A 21 -27.03 -8.76 -13.04
CA VAL A 21 -27.71 -8.52 -11.78
C VAL A 21 -26.89 -7.54 -10.93
N PRO A 22 -27.52 -6.60 -10.22
CA PRO A 22 -26.83 -5.76 -9.25
C PRO A 22 -26.01 -6.60 -8.28
N TYR A 23 -24.79 -6.14 -7.95
CA TYR A 23 -23.86 -6.88 -7.08
C TYR A 23 -24.49 -7.30 -5.74
N GLN A 24 -25.34 -6.44 -5.17
CA GLN A 24 -26.06 -6.70 -3.92
C GLN A 24 -27.04 -7.88 -4.04
N GLU A 25 -27.78 -7.99 -5.15
CA GLU A 25 -28.70 -9.09 -5.38
C GLU A 25 -27.96 -10.41 -5.60
N ALA A 26 -26.79 -10.37 -6.25
CA ALA A 26 -25.94 -11.54 -6.43
C ALA A 26 -25.47 -12.11 -5.08
N LEU A 27 -25.01 -11.25 -4.17
CA LEU A 27 -24.65 -11.64 -2.80
C LEU A 27 -25.85 -12.21 -2.04
N GLN A 28 -27.02 -11.56 -2.13
CA GLN A 28 -28.23 -12.03 -1.47
C GLN A 28 -28.67 -13.42 -1.92
N ARG A 29 -28.61 -13.70 -3.23
CA ARG A 29 -28.94 -15.02 -3.77
C ARG A 29 -27.95 -16.11 -3.34
N GLN A 30 -26.67 -15.76 -3.20
CA GLN A 30 -25.69 -16.67 -2.63
C GLN A 30 -26.03 -17.03 -1.19
N TYR A 31 -26.59 -16.11 -0.41
CA TYR A 31 -27.04 -16.38 0.96
C TYR A 31 -28.29 -17.27 1.03
N GLN A 32 -29.30 -16.98 0.21
CA GLN A 32 -30.52 -17.78 0.17
C GLN A 32 -30.22 -19.25 -0.14
N ALA A 33 -29.25 -19.50 -1.03
CA ALA A 33 -28.82 -20.86 -1.36
C ALA A 33 -28.30 -21.66 -0.15
N PHE A 34 -27.77 -21.01 0.90
CA PHE A 34 -27.37 -21.70 2.14
C PHE A 34 -28.54 -21.89 3.10
N GLN A 35 -29.47 -20.93 3.16
CA GLN A 35 -30.66 -21.02 4.01
C GLN A 35 -31.62 -22.11 3.55
N ASP A 36 -31.69 -22.36 2.24
CA ASP A 36 -32.60 -23.34 1.65
C ASP A 36 -32.08 -24.80 1.74
N VAL A 37 -30.84 -25.01 2.22
CA VAL A 37 -30.29 -26.36 2.40
C VAL A 37 -30.95 -27.01 3.61
N PRO A 38 -31.65 -28.14 3.44
CA PRO A 38 -32.23 -28.85 4.57
C PRO A 38 -31.12 -29.44 5.44
N VAL A 39 -31.31 -29.37 6.75
CA VAL A 39 -30.44 -30.04 7.72
C VAL A 39 -30.48 -31.55 7.45
N VAL A 40 -29.31 -32.16 7.32
CA VAL A 40 -29.17 -33.60 7.05
C VAL A 40 -28.85 -34.30 8.35
N GLU A 41 -29.78 -35.13 8.82
CA GLU A 41 -29.66 -35.91 10.05
C GLU A 41 -29.76 -37.42 9.77
N LEU A 42 -29.00 -38.21 10.56
CA LEU A 42 -29.09 -39.67 10.54
C LEU A 42 -29.94 -40.15 11.72
N LEU A 43 -31.19 -40.49 11.45
CA LEU A 43 -32.10 -41.07 12.45
C LEU A 43 -31.89 -42.59 12.58
N PRO A 44 -32.07 -43.17 13.79
CA PRO A 44 -31.97 -44.61 13.99
C PRO A 44 -33.07 -45.35 13.19
N GLY A 45 -32.68 -46.40 12.45
CA GLY A 45 -33.60 -47.23 11.65
C GLY A 45 -33.82 -46.79 10.19
N ARG A 46 -33.00 -45.86 9.67
CA ARG A 46 -33.08 -45.40 8.27
C ARG A 46 -32.45 -46.35 7.24
N SER A 47 -32.78 -46.11 5.98
CA SER A 47 -32.31 -46.89 4.82
C SER A 47 -30.84 -46.63 4.48
N GLU A 48 -30.19 -47.56 3.78
CA GLU A 48 -28.80 -47.39 3.31
C GLU A 48 -28.61 -46.16 2.40
N ALA A 49 -29.66 -45.78 1.66
CA ALA A 49 -29.65 -44.60 0.79
C ALA A 49 -29.56 -43.29 1.58
N ASP A 50 -30.15 -43.25 2.78
CA ASP A 50 -30.05 -42.08 3.65
C ASP A 50 -28.66 -41.96 4.26
N ALA A 51 -28.07 -43.08 4.68
CA ALA A 51 -26.68 -43.12 5.12
C ALA A 51 -25.72 -42.65 4.01
N GLU A 52 -25.97 -43.02 2.76
CA GLU A 52 -25.19 -42.52 1.63
C GLU A 52 -25.36 -41.02 1.40
N THR A 53 -26.57 -40.49 1.59
CA THR A 53 -26.84 -39.04 1.52
C THR A 53 -26.08 -38.28 2.61
N VAL A 54 -26.05 -38.82 3.83
CA VAL A 54 -25.27 -38.29 4.96
C VAL A 54 -23.77 -38.32 4.65
N ILE A 55 -23.25 -39.44 4.13
CA ILE A 55 -21.83 -39.57 3.74
C ILE A 55 -21.44 -38.49 2.73
N ARG A 56 -22.26 -38.30 1.69
CA ARG A 56 -22.01 -37.27 0.66
C ARG A 56 -22.07 -35.86 1.24
N ALA A 57 -23.02 -35.59 2.15
CA ALA A 57 -23.13 -34.30 2.83
C ALA A 57 -21.91 -34.02 3.72
N VAL A 58 -21.45 -35.00 4.50
CA VAL A 58 -20.25 -34.90 5.34
C VAL A 58 -19.02 -34.62 4.48
N TYR A 59 -18.81 -35.37 3.40
CA TYR A 59 -17.68 -35.12 2.51
C TYR A 59 -17.74 -33.73 1.86
N ARG A 60 -18.94 -33.29 1.48
CA ARG A 60 -19.12 -31.94 0.93
C ARG A 60 -18.76 -30.86 1.95
N GLN A 61 -19.17 -31.00 3.21
CA GLN A 61 -18.90 -30.02 4.24
C GLN A 61 -17.43 -30.06 4.71
N VAL A 62 -16.97 -31.23 5.16
CA VAL A 62 -15.66 -31.41 5.80
C VAL A 62 -14.53 -31.14 4.80
N PHE A 63 -14.71 -31.53 3.54
CA PHE A 63 -13.71 -31.24 2.51
C PHE A 63 -13.96 -29.93 1.74
N GLY A 64 -14.89 -29.07 2.21
CA GLY A 64 -15.06 -27.74 1.63
C GLY A 64 -15.44 -27.77 0.15
N ASN A 65 -16.37 -28.65 -0.23
CA ASN A 65 -16.80 -28.90 -1.61
C ASN A 65 -15.65 -29.33 -2.55
N ALA A 66 -14.57 -29.89 -2.02
CA ALA A 66 -13.53 -30.50 -2.84
C ALA A 66 -14.01 -31.82 -3.43
N HIS A 67 -13.53 -32.13 -4.63
CA HIS A 67 -13.79 -33.41 -5.27
C HIS A 67 -13.00 -34.51 -4.53
N VAL A 68 -13.72 -35.51 -4.01
CA VAL A 68 -13.16 -36.72 -3.42
C VAL A 68 -13.36 -37.84 -4.43
N MET A 69 -12.27 -38.41 -4.92
CA MET A 69 -12.31 -39.50 -5.89
C MET A 69 -12.61 -40.83 -5.19
N GLU A 70 -13.11 -41.82 -5.92
CA GLU A 70 -13.47 -43.13 -5.35
C GLU A 70 -12.29 -43.82 -4.64
N SER A 71 -11.07 -43.62 -5.14
CA SER A 71 -9.84 -44.16 -4.55
C SER A 71 -9.43 -43.49 -3.23
N GLU A 72 -9.91 -42.26 -2.98
CA GLU A 72 -9.58 -41.48 -1.78
C GLU A 72 -10.64 -41.65 -0.67
N ARG A 73 -11.76 -42.33 -0.96
CA ARG A 73 -12.88 -42.48 0.00
C ARG A 73 -12.52 -43.37 1.18
N LEU A 74 -13.06 -43.04 2.34
CA LEU A 74 -12.86 -43.77 3.60
C LEU A 74 -13.84 -44.94 3.73
N THR A 75 -13.66 -45.97 2.91
CA THR A 75 -14.60 -47.12 2.79
C THR A 75 -14.88 -47.84 4.12
N VAL A 76 -13.88 -47.94 5.01
CA VAL A 76 -14.02 -48.57 6.32
C VAL A 76 -14.95 -47.75 7.22
N ALA A 77 -14.71 -46.44 7.33
CA ALA A 77 -15.53 -45.54 8.14
C ALA A 77 -16.97 -45.43 7.59
N GLU A 78 -17.13 -45.42 6.27
CA GLU A 78 -18.44 -45.46 5.62
C GLU A 78 -19.22 -46.73 5.98
N SER A 79 -18.56 -47.88 5.99
CA SER A 79 -19.18 -49.16 6.33
C SER A 79 -19.57 -49.25 7.81
N GLN A 80 -18.79 -48.62 8.71
CA GLN A 80 -19.12 -48.52 10.12
C GLN A 80 -20.32 -47.60 10.37
N LEU A 81 -20.40 -46.45 9.67
CA LEU A 81 -21.54 -45.55 9.74
C LEU A 81 -22.82 -46.21 9.21
N LYS A 82 -22.74 -46.94 8.07
CA LYS A 82 -23.89 -47.67 7.51
C LYS A 82 -24.45 -48.75 8.46
N ARG A 83 -23.59 -49.37 9.26
CA ARG A 83 -23.99 -50.35 10.29
C ARG A 83 -24.51 -49.69 11.58
N GLY A 84 -24.39 -48.37 11.72
CA GLY A 84 -24.75 -47.65 12.94
C GLY A 84 -23.78 -47.89 14.10
N GLU A 85 -22.55 -48.34 13.82
CA GLU A 85 -21.51 -48.51 14.85
C GLU A 85 -20.85 -47.18 15.23
N LEU A 86 -20.92 -46.18 14.34
CA LEU A 86 -20.41 -44.83 14.56
C LEU A 86 -21.54 -43.80 14.50
N SER A 87 -21.43 -42.76 15.32
CA SER A 87 -22.24 -41.56 15.17
C SER A 87 -21.78 -40.70 13.98
N VAL A 88 -22.60 -39.74 13.54
CA VAL A 88 -22.20 -38.80 12.49
C VAL A 88 -21.02 -37.95 12.96
N ARG A 89 -21.00 -37.55 14.24
CA ARG A 89 -19.88 -36.84 14.85
C ARG A 89 -18.58 -37.65 14.82
N GLU A 90 -18.64 -38.94 15.16
CA GLU A 90 -17.45 -39.81 15.09
C GLU A 90 -16.98 -40.04 13.65
N PHE A 91 -17.91 -40.13 12.70
CA PHE A 91 -17.57 -40.21 11.29
C PHE A 91 -16.88 -38.91 10.80
N VAL A 92 -17.37 -37.73 11.22
CA VAL A 92 -16.71 -36.45 10.97
C VAL A 92 -15.32 -36.41 11.60
N ARG A 93 -15.15 -36.93 12.82
CA ARG A 93 -13.84 -37.06 13.50
C ARG A 93 -12.86 -37.88 12.67
N LEU A 94 -13.28 -39.05 12.18
CA LEU A 94 -12.45 -39.89 11.32
C LEU A 94 -12.13 -39.23 9.98
N ALA A 95 -13.09 -38.52 9.38
CA ALA A 95 -12.89 -37.78 8.14
C ALA A 95 -11.87 -36.65 8.32
N ALA A 96 -11.96 -35.89 9.40
CA ALA A 96 -11.03 -34.79 9.71
C ALA A 96 -9.63 -35.27 10.12
N LYS A 97 -9.51 -36.45 10.76
CA LYS A 97 -8.22 -37.08 11.08
C LYS A 97 -7.58 -37.85 9.92
N SER A 98 -8.29 -37.99 8.80
CA SER A 98 -7.78 -38.74 7.64
C SER A 98 -6.55 -38.08 7.02
N GLU A 99 -5.70 -38.89 6.40
CA GLU A 99 -4.54 -38.41 5.62
C GLU A 99 -4.98 -37.51 4.45
N LEU A 100 -6.17 -37.76 3.88
CA LEU A 100 -6.77 -36.93 2.85
C LEU A 100 -6.98 -35.50 3.39
N TYR A 101 -7.63 -35.35 4.54
CA TYR A 101 -7.88 -34.04 5.14
C TYR A 101 -6.56 -33.34 5.49
N ARG A 102 -5.64 -34.08 6.12
CA ARG A 102 -4.33 -33.58 6.53
C ARG A 102 -3.50 -33.05 5.36
N SER A 103 -3.39 -33.81 4.27
CA SER A 103 -2.64 -33.40 3.09
C SER A 103 -3.22 -32.15 2.42
N ARG A 104 -4.56 -31.98 2.41
CA ARG A 104 -5.22 -30.83 1.78
C ARG A 104 -5.17 -29.56 2.61
N PHE A 105 -5.42 -29.66 3.92
CA PHE A 105 -5.70 -28.49 4.76
C PHE A 105 -4.66 -28.23 5.85
N PHE A 106 -3.78 -29.19 6.15
CA PHE A 106 -2.77 -29.05 7.19
C PHE A 106 -1.35 -28.96 6.60
N ASP A 107 -0.91 -29.96 5.84
CA ASP A 107 0.49 -30.04 5.40
C ASP A 107 0.86 -28.93 4.39
N ASN A 108 -0.09 -28.55 3.52
CA ASN A 108 0.12 -27.54 2.47
C ASN A 108 -0.29 -26.12 2.89
N CYS A 109 -0.89 -25.95 4.06
CA CYS A 109 -1.47 -24.67 4.49
C CYS A 109 -0.64 -24.01 5.60
N PRO A 110 -0.53 -22.68 5.62
CA PRO A 110 -0.10 -21.95 6.80
C PRO A 110 -1.02 -22.25 7.99
N ARG A 111 -0.44 -22.24 9.20
CA ARG A 111 -1.14 -22.54 10.46
C ARG A 111 -2.48 -21.81 10.64
N TYR A 112 -2.52 -20.49 10.46
CA TYR A 112 -3.77 -19.73 10.61
C TYR A 112 -4.80 -20.04 9.53
N ARG A 113 -4.36 -20.48 8.33
CA ARG A 113 -5.26 -20.95 7.27
C ARG A 113 -5.88 -22.31 7.65
N ALA A 114 -5.09 -23.20 8.23
CA ALA A 114 -5.58 -24.50 8.71
C ALA A 114 -6.65 -24.30 9.80
N ILE A 115 -6.37 -23.44 10.79
CA ILE A 115 -7.30 -23.14 11.89
C ILE A 115 -8.61 -22.53 11.35
N GLU A 116 -8.56 -21.49 10.50
CA GLU A 116 -9.79 -20.89 9.96
C GLU A 116 -10.62 -21.89 9.13
N LEU A 117 -9.96 -22.84 8.44
CA LEU A 117 -10.63 -23.92 7.73
C LEU A 117 -11.23 -24.95 8.68
N ASN A 118 -10.56 -25.30 9.78
CA ASN A 118 -11.15 -26.20 10.79
C ASN A 118 -12.44 -25.61 11.39
N PHE A 119 -12.44 -24.30 11.72
CA PHE A 119 -13.66 -23.58 12.13
C PHE A 119 -14.75 -23.63 11.06
N LYS A 120 -14.37 -23.48 9.80
CA LYS A 120 -15.26 -23.58 8.64
C LYS A 120 -15.89 -24.98 8.56
N HIS A 121 -15.07 -26.02 8.49
CA HIS A 121 -15.48 -27.39 8.21
C HIS A 121 -16.23 -28.06 9.36
N LEU A 122 -15.78 -27.84 10.60
CA LEU A 122 -16.29 -28.55 11.77
C LEU A 122 -17.39 -27.77 12.49
N LEU A 123 -17.20 -26.46 12.70
CA LEU A 123 -18.14 -25.61 13.44
C LEU A 123 -19.07 -24.80 12.53
N GLY A 124 -18.83 -24.79 11.22
CA GLY A 124 -19.70 -24.08 10.27
C GLY A 124 -19.68 -22.56 10.40
N ARG A 125 -18.62 -21.99 10.99
CA ARG A 125 -18.51 -20.56 11.30
C ARG A 125 -17.10 -20.03 11.10
N ALA A 126 -16.94 -18.72 11.10
CA ALA A 126 -15.62 -18.10 11.23
C ALA A 126 -15.18 -18.06 12.70
N PRO A 127 -13.86 -17.96 12.98
CA PRO A 127 -13.38 -17.58 14.31
C PRO A 127 -13.96 -16.23 14.72
N ALA A 128 -14.40 -16.11 15.97
CA ALA A 128 -14.98 -14.88 16.49
C ALA A 128 -13.90 -13.82 16.78
N ASP A 129 -12.75 -14.28 17.27
CA ASP A 129 -11.64 -13.44 17.73
C ASP A 129 -10.28 -14.05 17.40
N TYR A 130 -9.25 -13.20 17.46
CA TYR A 130 -7.86 -13.66 17.43
C TYR A 130 -7.53 -14.58 18.61
N SER A 131 -8.14 -14.37 19.79
CA SER A 131 -7.92 -15.22 20.96
C SER A 131 -8.30 -16.67 20.71
N GLU A 132 -9.42 -16.96 20.03
CA GLU A 132 -9.82 -18.33 19.67
C GLU A 132 -8.74 -18.98 18.81
N THR A 133 -8.30 -18.30 17.75
CA THR A 133 -7.25 -18.82 16.87
C THR A 133 -5.93 -19.05 17.61
N PHE A 134 -5.61 -18.20 18.60
CA PHE A 134 -4.44 -18.36 19.43
C PHE A 134 -4.55 -19.55 20.40
N VAL A 135 -5.75 -19.87 20.90
CA VAL A 135 -5.98 -21.05 21.75
C VAL A 135 -5.78 -22.34 20.94
N HIS A 136 -6.41 -22.48 19.78
CA HIS A 136 -6.21 -23.66 18.93
C HIS A 136 -4.78 -23.78 18.41
N SER A 137 -4.14 -22.64 18.16
CA SER A 137 -2.69 -22.57 17.95
C SER A 137 -1.96 -23.25 19.12
N GLN A 138 -2.16 -22.85 20.38
CA GLN A 138 -1.47 -23.51 21.51
C GLN A 138 -1.79 -25.00 21.66
N ILE A 139 -3.03 -25.41 21.38
CA ILE A 139 -3.43 -26.83 21.41
C ILE A 139 -2.62 -27.62 20.39
N LEU A 140 -2.49 -27.09 19.18
CA LEU A 140 -1.69 -27.70 18.12
C LEU A 140 -0.21 -27.87 18.52
N ASP A 141 0.39 -26.89 19.20
CA ASP A 141 1.77 -27.00 19.67
C ASP A 141 1.96 -28.07 20.76
N ARG A 142 0.93 -28.30 21.59
CA ARG A 142 1.00 -29.22 22.73
C ARG A 142 0.62 -30.66 22.38
N GLY A 143 -0.45 -30.83 21.61
CA GLY A 143 -1.08 -32.12 21.33
C GLY A 143 -1.04 -32.54 19.86
N GLY A 144 -0.48 -31.71 18.98
CA GLY A 144 -0.43 -31.98 17.55
C GLY A 144 -1.80 -31.87 16.87
N PHE A 145 -1.85 -32.36 15.63
CA PHE A 145 -2.99 -32.20 14.73
C PHE A 145 -4.26 -32.89 15.25
N GLU A 146 -4.14 -34.12 15.74
CA GLU A 146 -5.30 -34.90 16.18
C GLU A 146 -5.99 -34.28 17.40
N ALA A 147 -5.21 -33.78 18.36
CA ALA A 147 -5.74 -33.08 19.53
C ALA A 147 -6.41 -31.76 19.17
N GLU A 148 -5.91 -31.07 18.13
CA GLU A 148 -6.57 -29.86 17.62
C GLU A 148 -7.96 -30.20 17.06
N ILE A 149 -8.08 -31.26 16.24
CA ILE A 149 -9.37 -31.71 15.69
C ILE A 149 -10.36 -32.10 16.80
N ASP A 150 -9.90 -32.87 17.78
CA ASP A 150 -10.74 -33.29 18.92
C ASP A 150 -11.24 -32.08 19.71
N SER A 151 -10.42 -31.03 19.87
CA SER A 151 -10.82 -29.81 20.58
C SER A 151 -12.05 -29.10 19.99
N TYR A 152 -12.27 -29.21 18.67
CA TYR A 152 -13.46 -28.64 18.03
C TYR A 152 -14.70 -29.53 18.24
N LEU A 153 -14.55 -30.85 18.12
CA LEU A 153 -15.66 -31.82 18.14
C LEU A 153 -16.14 -32.16 19.56
N ASP A 154 -15.25 -32.03 20.54
CA ASP A 154 -15.56 -32.26 21.96
C ASP A 154 -15.97 -30.95 22.67
N SER A 155 -16.09 -29.85 21.92
CA SER A 155 -16.60 -28.58 22.46
C SER A 155 -18.12 -28.62 22.68
N ASP A 156 -18.57 -27.97 23.75
CA ASP A 156 -20.00 -27.80 24.04
C ASP A 156 -20.73 -27.12 22.87
N GLU A 157 -20.05 -26.21 22.16
CA GLU A 157 -20.60 -25.52 20.98
C GLU A 157 -20.98 -26.49 19.85
N TYR A 158 -20.14 -27.50 19.59
CA TYR A 158 -20.46 -28.52 18.58
C TYR A 158 -21.66 -29.36 19.03
N GLN A 159 -21.67 -29.76 20.31
CA GLN A 159 -22.72 -30.59 20.87
C GLN A 159 -24.09 -29.89 20.86
N ASP A 160 -24.13 -28.61 21.23
CA ASP A 160 -25.36 -27.80 21.26
C ASP A 160 -25.91 -27.52 19.86
N ALA A 161 -25.04 -27.43 18.85
CA ALA A 161 -25.43 -27.10 17.48
C ALA A 161 -25.84 -28.31 16.64
N PHE A 162 -25.06 -29.39 16.71
CA PHE A 162 -25.22 -30.56 15.83
C PHE A 162 -25.56 -31.84 16.60
N GLY A 163 -25.16 -31.93 17.87
CA GLY A 163 -25.23 -33.19 18.61
C GLY A 163 -24.44 -34.31 17.92
N GLU A 164 -24.97 -35.53 17.98
CA GLU A 164 -24.28 -36.74 17.47
C GLU A 164 -24.67 -37.14 16.05
N ASN A 165 -25.86 -36.73 15.59
CA ASN A 165 -26.52 -37.30 14.42
C ASN A 165 -26.70 -36.31 13.26
N ILE A 166 -26.44 -35.02 13.49
CA ILE A 166 -26.58 -33.98 12.47
C ILE A 166 -25.23 -33.75 11.81
N VAL A 167 -25.24 -33.65 10.48
CA VAL A 167 -24.05 -33.27 9.71
C VAL A 167 -23.75 -31.80 9.96
N PRO A 168 -22.49 -31.40 10.24
CA PRO A 168 -22.15 -29.99 10.38
C PRO A 168 -22.62 -29.19 9.16
N ASP A 169 -23.33 -28.10 9.41
CA ASP A 169 -23.82 -27.19 8.38
C ASP A 169 -23.18 -25.81 8.55
N TYR A 170 -23.37 -24.96 7.55
CA TYR A 170 -22.89 -23.59 7.63
C TYR A 170 -23.88 -22.74 8.44
N ARG A 171 -23.49 -22.27 9.62
CA ARG A 171 -24.33 -21.42 10.50
C ARG A 171 -23.88 -19.96 10.59
N GLY A 172 -22.68 -19.65 10.09
CA GLY A 172 -22.07 -18.32 10.17
C GLY A 172 -22.80 -17.20 9.42
N TYR A 173 -23.88 -17.51 8.68
CA TYR A 173 -24.75 -16.53 8.01
C TYR A 173 -25.88 -16.02 8.90
N GLN A 174 -26.10 -16.59 10.09
CA GLN A 174 -27.11 -16.13 11.03
C GLN A 174 -26.47 -15.29 12.13
N THR A 175 -27.13 -14.20 12.54
CA THR A 175 -26.69 -13.45 13.71
C THR A 175 -27.14 -14.16 14.97
N GLN A 176 -26.19 -14.50 15.85
CA GLN A 176 -26.45 -15.17 17.12
C GLN A 176 -26.29 -14.21 18.28
N THR A 177 -27.19 -14.30 19.26
CA THR A 177 -27.12 -13.48 20.47
C THR A 177 -25.84 -13.77 21.24
N GLY A 178 -25.12 -12.71 21.63
CA GLY A 178 -23.86 -12.83 22.38
C GLY A 178 -22.61 -13.08 21.52
N GLN A 179 -22.76 -13.33 20.22
CA GLN A 179 -21.64 -13.48 19.29
C GLN A 179 -21.21 -12.14 18.67
N LYS A 180 -19.93 -12.05 18.29
CA LYS A 180 -19.38 -10.84 17.67
C LYS A 180 -19.83 -10.70 16.22
N LEU A 181 -20.22 -9.49 15.82
CA LEU A 181 -20.58 -9.20 14.42
C LEU A 181 -19.40 -9.42 13.45
N LEU A 182 -18.16 -9.29 13.94
CA LEU A 182 -16.97 -9.60 13.16
C LEU A 182 -16.98 -11.04 12.62
N GLN A 183 -17.47 -11.98 13.43
CA GLN A 183 -17.62 -13.38 13.04
C GLN A 183 -18.52 -13.54 11.81
N PHE A 184 -19.67 -12.87 11.84
CA PHE A 184 -20.63 -12.83 10.73
C PHE A 184 -20.03 -12.15 9.48
N ALA A 185 -19.29 -11.05 9.64
CA ALA A 185 -18.63 -10.42 8.50
C ALA A 185 -17.51 -11.29 7.90
N ASN A 186 -16.78 -12.02 8.74
CA ASN A 186 -15.68 -12.90 8.35
C ASN A 186 -16.16 -14.20 7.71
N SER A 187 -17.34 -14.71 8.10
CA SER A 187 -17.91 -15.93 7.53
C SER A 187 -18.11 -15.81 6.02
N PHE A 188 -18.48 -14.62 5.53
CA PHE A 188 -18.59 -14.31 4.10
C PHE A 188 -17.27 -14.31 3.32
N LYS A 189 -16.15 -14.04 4.00
CA LYS A 189 -14.82 -14.15 3.37
C LYS A 189 -14.37 -15.60 3.23
N LEU A 190 -14.79 -16.47 4.15
CA LEU A 190 -14.51 -17.90 4.10
C LEU A 190 -15.42 -18.63 3.12
N TYR A 191 -16.72 -18.31 3.12
CA TYR A 191 -17.74 -18.89 2.25
C TYR A 191 -18.16 -17.87 1.19
N THR A 192 -17.49 -17.90 0.04
CA THR A 192 -17.77 -16.95 -1.06
C THR A 192 -18.97 -17.35 -1.92
N SER A 193 -19.20 -18.66 -2.13
CA SER A 193 -20.28 -19.18 -2.98
C SER A 193 -20.50 -20.68 -2.74
N TYR A 194 -21.72 -21.16 -3.02
CA TYR A 194 -22.08 -22.58 -2.91
C TYR A 194 -21.31 -23.48 -3.89
N SER A 195 -20.85 -22.93 -5.01
CA SER A 195 -20.14 -23.65 -6.07
C SER A 195 -18.61 -23.56 -5.97
N THR A 196 -18.08 -22.81 -5.00
CA THR A 196 -16.62 -22.72 -4.81
C THR A 196 -16.13 -23.89 -3.94
N SER A 197 -14.82 -24.12 -3.96
CA SER A 197 -14.13 -25.02 -3.03
C SER A 197 -13.00 -24.28 -2.33
N ASP A 198 -12.49 -24.80 -1.22
CA ASP A 198 -11.40 -24.15 -0.48
C ASP A 198 -10.06 -24.08 -1.22
N LYS A 199 -9.90 -24.92 -2.26
CA LYS A 199 -8.79 -24.85 -3.21
C LYS A 199 -9.03 -23.79 -4.30
N ALA A 200 -10.28 -23.50 -4.63
CA ALA A 200 -10.65 -22.57 -5.69
C ALA A 200 -10.78 -21.14 -5.15
N GLY A 201 -9.82 -20.28 -5.49
CA GLY A 201 -9.85 -18.85 -5.15
C GLY A 201 -8.55 -18.13 -5.50
N GLU A 202 -8.62 -16.81 -5.62
CA GLU A 202 -7.47 -15.95 -5.95
C GLU A 202 -6.41 -15.94 -4.84
N ASP A 203 -6.83 -16.10 -3.57
CA ASP A 203 -5.95 -16.08 -2.40
C ASP A 203 -5.18 -17.40 -2.17
N GLY A 204 -5.44 -18.44 -2.98
CA GLY A 204 -4.81 -19.76 -2.86
C GLY A 204 -4.88 -20.32 -1.44
N LEU A 205 -3.72 -20.70 -0.89
CA LEU A 205 -3.57 -21.30 0.45
C LEU A 205 -3.25 -20.25 1.54
N GLN A 206 -3.35 -18.95 1.26
CA GLN A 206 -3.06 -17.92 2.26
C GLN A 206 -4.23 -17.75 3.25
N PRO A 207 -3.96 -17.35 4.52
CA PRO A 207 -5.02 -17.11 5.50
C PRO A 207 -5.85 -15.88 5.11
N ARG A 208 -7.17 -16.05 5.03
CA ARG A 208 -8.10 -14.99 4.62
C ARG A 208 -8.48 -14.05 5.75
N LEU A 209 -8.53 -14.56 6.97
CA LEU A 209 -9.06 -13.84 8.13
C LEU A 209 -7.99 -13.26 9.05
N ALA A 210 -6.72 -13.67 8.93
CA ALA A 210 -5.66 -13.31 9.88
C ALA A 210 -5.59 -11.80 10.15
N LYS A 211 -5.54 -10.97 9.10
CA LYS A 211 -5.50 -9.50 9.26
C LYS A 211 -6.77 -8.95 9.93
N GLY A 212 -7.94 -9.48 9.56
CA GLY A 212 -9.21 -9.00 10.09
C GLY A 212 -9.41 -9.37 11.56
N LEU A 213 -8.94 -10.55 11.96
CA LEU A 213 -8.95 -11.00 13.36
C LEU A 213 -7.96 -10.21 14.20
N ILE A 214 -6.72 -10.02 13.72
CA ILE A 214 -5.68 -9.26 14.45
C ILE A 214 -6.10 -7.81 14.67
N TYR A 215 -6.61 -7.14 13.64
CA TYR A 215 -7.02 -5.74 13.74
C TYR A 215 -8.47 -5.55 14.22
N ASN A 216 -9.16 -6.64 14.56
CA ASN A 216 -10.56 -6.65 14.96
C ASN A 216 -11.45 -5.82 14.02
N ASN A 217 -11.23 -5.97 12.71
CA ASN A 217 -12.02 -5.31 11.70
C ASN A 217 -12.27 -6.22 10.49
N PRO A 218 -13.45 -6.15 9.86
CA PRO A 218 -13.76 -7.05 8.77
C PRO A 218 -12.94 -6.73 7.52
N THR A 219 -12.42 -5.51 7.35
CA THR A 219 -11.65 -5.12 6.16
C THR A 219 -10.20 -5.62 6.19
N GLY A 220 -9.67 -5.98 7.36
CA GLY A 220 -8.24 -6.26 7.56
C GLY A 220 -7.35 -5.01 7.40
N SER A 221 -7.95 -3.81 7.47
CA SER A 221 -7.21 -2.56 7.39
C SER A 221 -6.36 -2.40 8.65
N THR A 222 -5.12 -1.95 8.51
CA THR A 222 -4.34 -1.57 9.69
C THR A 222 -5.08 -0.45 10.43
N PRO A 223 -5.25 -0.52 11.75
CA PRO A 223 -5.74 0.62 12.52
C PRO A 223 -4.79 1.80 12.29
N VAL A 224 -5.32 3.01 12.34
CA VAL A 224 -4.50 4.20 12.16
C VAL A 224 -3.53 4.31 13.34
N THR A 225 -2.25 4.12 13.07
CA THR A 225 -1.18 4.36 14.04
C THR A 225 -0.68 5.80 13.96
N ASP A 226 -0.57 6.34 12.74
CA ASP A 226 0.07 7.63 12.48
C ASP A 226 -0.96 8.69 12.07
N VAL A 227 -1.29 9.59 12.99
CA VAL A 227 -2.21 10.71 12.73
C VAL A 227 -1.67 11.60 11.61
N ASN A 228 -0.36 11.84 11.55
CA ASN A 228 0.25 12.67 10.51
C ASN A 228 0.09 12.08 9.10
N LYS A 229 0.12 10.74 8.98
CA LYS A 229 -0.12 10.05 7.72
C LYS A 229 -1.59 10.16 7.30
N LEU A 230 -2.50 10.02 8.28
CA LEU A 230 -3.93 10.24 8.08
C LEU A 230 -4.20 11.68 7.60
N LEU A 231 -3.58 12.66 8.25
CA LEU A 231 -3.71 14.07 7.88
C LEU A 231 -3.11 14.32 6.48
N SER A 232 -1.95 13.75 6.14
CA SER A 232 -1.39 13.91 4.79
C SER A 232 -2.26 13.29 3.69
N ASP A 233 -2.89 12.15 3.98
CA ASP A 233 -3.82 11.48 3.06
C ASP A 233 -5.13 12.28 2.91
N LEU A 234 -5.70 12.79 4.02
CA LEU A 234 -6.91 13.63 4.02
C LEU A 234 -6.69 14.96 3.31
N PHE A 235 -5.54 15.60 3.55
CA PHE A 235 -5.22 16.90 2.94
C PHE A 235 -4.60 16.75 1.55
N ASN A 236 -4.43 15.52 1.03
CA ASN A 236 -3.79 15.24 -0.26
C ASN A 236 -2.51 16.08 -0.47
N LEU A 237 -1.71 16.28 0.58
CA LEU A 237 -0.45 17.06 0.50
C LEU A 237 0.70 16.23 -0.09
N GLY A 238 0.43 15.02 -0.61
CA GLY A 238 1.49 14.12 -1.03
C GLY A 238 1.06 12.86 -1.78
N THR A 239 0.26 12.97 -2.83
CA THR A 239 0.43 12.05 -3.97
C THR A 239 1.30 12.74 -5.00
N LYS A 240 2.62 12.72 -4.78
CA LYS A 240 3.52 12.85 -5.94
C LYS A 240 3.16 11.66 -6.85
N PRO A 241 2.81 11.89 -8.13
CA PRO A 241 2.58 10.78 -9.05
C PRO A 241 3.78 9.86 -8.96
N LYS A 242 3.53 8.54 -8.79
CA LYS A 242 4.57 7.52 -8.81
C LYS A 242 5.41 7.80 -10.06
N PRO A 243 6.70 8.19 -9.92
CA PRO A 243 7.46 8.62 -11.07
C PRO A 243 7.45 7.46 -12.05
N GLN A 244 6.81 7.68 -13.19
CA GLN A 244 7.13 6.91 -14.39
C GLN A 244 8.66 7.00 -14.55
N PRO A 245 9.34 5.96 -15.06
CA PRO A 245 10.75 6.09 -15.40
C PRO A 245 10.87 7.16 -16.49
N ILE A 246 10.98 8.42 -16.08
CA ILE A 246 11.37 9.53 -16.93
C ILE A 246 12.88 9.35 -17.05
N GLU A 247 13.33 9.12 -18.28
CA GLU A 247 14.74 8.97 -18.60
C GLU A 247 15.57 10.05 -17.87
N PRO A 248 16.58 9.67 -17.06
CA PRO A 248 17.20 10.54 -16.06
C PRO A 248 18.04 11.70 -16.63
N ALA A 249 18.06 11.90 -17.94
CA ALA A 249 18.92 12.87 -18.59
C ALA A 249 18.53 14.32 -18.28
N ILE A 250 17.23 14.66 -18.25
CA ILE A 250 16.77 16.06 -18.24
C ILE A 250 16.86 16.72 -16.84
N LEU A 251 16.72 15.97 -15.76
CA LEU A 251 16.79 16.52 -14.38
C LEU A 251 18.22 16.82 -13.91
N SER A 252 19.22 16.14 -14.49
CA SER A 252 20.62 16.30 -14.08
C SER A 252 21.23 17.63 -14.55
N SER A 253 20.85 18.10 -15.75
CA SER A 253 21.36 19.35 -16.33
C SER A 253 20.86 20.59 -15.60
N ASP A 254 19.58 20.63 -15.23
CA ASP A 254 18.99 21.78 -14.56
C ASP A 254 19.52 21.94 -13.12
N LEU A 255 19.72 20.82 -12.43
CA LEU A 255 20.36 20.82 -11.10
C LEU A 255 21.83 21.27 -11.17
N ALA A 256 22.56 20.89 -12.23
CA ALA A 256 23.94 21.32 -12.44
C ALA A 256 24.04 22.84 -12.70
N LEU A 257 23.17 23.38 -13.57
CA LEU A 257 23.10 24.83 -13.83
C LEU A 257 22.75 25.62 -12.58
N GLN A 258 21.83 25.11 -11.75
CA GLN A 258 21.43 25.76 -10.51
C GLN A 258 22.56 25.78 -9.47
N ARG A 259 23.40 24.74 -9.41
CA ARG A 259 24.61 24.72 -8.55
C ARG A 259 25.62 25.75 -9.01
N GLN A 260 25.92 25.81 -10.31
CA GLN A 260 26.85 26.78 -10.88
C GLN A 260 26.42 28.23 -10.61
N TYR A 261 25.12 28.51 -10.73
CA TYR A 261 24.58 29.85 -10.43
C TYR A 261 24.78 30.26 -8.96
N ARG A 262 24.58 29.32 -8.02
CA ARG A 262 24.83 29.58 -6.58
C ARG A 262 26.31 29.82 -6.32
N GLU A 263 27.18 28.97 -6.87
CA GLU A 263 28.63 29.12 -6.73
C GLU A 263 29.14 30.46 -7.29
N GLN A 264 28.60 30.93 -8.41
CA GLN A 264 28.95 32.24 -8.97
C GLN A 264 28.47 33.39 -8.08
N ALA A 265 27.26 33.29 -7.50
CA ALA A 265 26.74 34.30 -6.58
C ALA A 265 27.63 34.45 -5.33
N ASP A 266 28.05 33.33 -4.72
CA ASP A 266 28.94 33.33 -3.56
C ASP A 266 30.30 33.97 -3.89
N ARG A 267 30.85 33.69 -5.09
CA ARG A 267 32.10 34.31 -5.56
C ARG A 267 31.97 35.82 -5.74
N ILE A 268 30.84 36.30 -6.27
CA ILE A 268 30.57 37.74 -6.41
C ILE A 268 30.58 38.41 -5.04
N GLU A 269 29.94 37.81 -4.03
CA GLU A 269 29.90 38.36 -2.67
C GLU A 269 31.32 38.46 -2.06
N VAL A 270 32.13 37.42 -2.23
CA VAL A 270 33.53 37.41 -1.77
C VAL A 270 34.36 38.51 -2.44
N LEU A 271 34.23 38.68 -3.77
CA LEU A 271 34.96 39.72 -4.51
C LEU A 271 34.49 41.12 -4.12
N GLN A 272 33.20 41.33 -3.87
CA GLN A 272 32.70 42.62 -3.38
C GLN A 272 33.27 42.96 -1.99
N LYS A 273 33.36 41.99 -1.09
CA LYS A 273 34.02 42.14 0.22
C LYS A 273 35.50 42.53 0.06
N GLN A 274 36.25 41.80 -0.78
CA GLN A 274 37.66 42.13 -1.07
C GLN A 274 37.83 43.53 -1.64
N LEU A 275 36.94 43.95 -2.55
CA LEU A 275 36.96 45.29 -3.11
C LEU A 275 36.72 46.32 -2.03
N ALA A 276 35.73 46.13 -1.14
CA ALA A 276 35.41 47.03 -0.05
C ALA A 276 36.59 47.23 0.92
N ASP A 277 37.31 46.15 1.25
CA ASP A 277 38.50 46.21 2.11
C ASP A 277 39.65 47.03 1.48
N LEU A 278 39.79 46.99 0.15
CA LEU A 278 40.83 47.71 -0.58
C LEU A 278 40.47 49.18 -0.85
N GLN A 279 39.19 49.54 -0.90
CA GLN A 279 38.72 50.92 -1.19
C GLN A 279 39.39 52.02 -0.35
N PRO A 280 39.53 51.93 0.99
CA PRO A 280 40.08 53.03 1.78
C PRO A 280 41.56 53.31 1.44
N LEU A 281 42.36 52.27 1.24
CA LEU A 281 43.77 52.41 0.85
C LEU A 281 43.91 52.87 -0.60
N ALA A 282 43.08 52.33 -1.49
CA ALA A 282 43.04 52.71 -2.90
C ALA A 282 42.64 54.19 -3.07
N ALA A 283 41.65 54.69 -2.33
CA ALA A 283 41.22 56.09 -2.37
C ALA A 283 42.35 57.05 -1.93
N ILE A 284 43.13 56.67 -0.91
CA ILE A 284 44.33 57.41 -0.52
C ILE A 284 45.29 57.46 -1.72
N GLY A 285 45.61 56.30 -2.33
CA GLY A 285 46.48 56.19 -3.50
C GLY A 285 46.01 57.02 -4.71
N GLN A 286 44.75 56.93 -5.09
CA GLN A 286 44.14 57.69 -6.20
C GLN A 286 44.23 59.20 -5.96
N SER A 287 43.93 59.67 -4.74
CA SER A 287 44.07 61.09 -4.40
C SER A 287 45.50 61.60 -4.54
N THR A 288 46.50 60.72 -4.36
CA THR A 288 47.90 61.08 -4.61
C THR A 288 48.18 61.25 -6.08
N LEU A 289 47.74 60.31 -6.92
CA LEU A 289 47.98 60.33 -8.36
C LEU A 289 47.30 61.54 -9.00
N ASN A 290 46.08 61.87 -8.57
CA ASN A 290 45.37 63.06 -9.04
C ASN A 290 46.09 64.36 -8.69
N LYS A 291 46.77 64.46 -7.53
CA LYS A 291 47.60 65.64 -7.20
C LYS A 291 48.79 65.82 -8.16
N TRP A 292 49.35 64.74 -8.69
CA TRP A 292 50.43 64.79 -9.69
C TRP A 292 49.91 65.06 -11.11
N ASN A 293 48.67 64.69 -11.43
CA ASN A 293 48.02 65.02 -12.70
C ASN A 293 47.53 66.48 -12.79
N VAL A 294 47.45 67.22 -11.68
CA VAL A 294 47.03 68.65 -11.67
C VAL A 294 48.17 69.59 -12.13
N SER A 295 49.42 69.11 -12.24
CA SER A 295 50.57 69.91 -12.73
C SER A 295 50.82 69.85 -14.25
N GLY A 296 49.93 69.24 -15.04
CA GLY A 296 50.03 69.22 -16.50
C GLY A 296 48.67 69.45 -17.16
N SER A 297 48.50 70.58 -17.85
CA SER A 297 47.30 70.86 -18.64
C SER A 297 47.32 70.09 -19.97
N ALA A 298 46.33 69.24 -20.24
CA ALA A 298 45.80 68.98 -21.58
C ALA A 298 44.48 68.17 -21.54
N SER A 299 43.43 68.76 -22.11
CA SER A 299 42.14 68.19 -22.54
C SER A 299 41.32 67.36 -21.54
N GLN A 300 40.32 68.01 -20.95
CA GLN A 300 39.08 67.33 -20.54
C GLN A 300 38.32 66.87 -21.80
N PRO A 301 37.75 65.66 -21.83
CA PRO A 301 36.51 65.43 -22.57
C PRO A 301 35.38 66.05 -21.73
N THR A 302 34.73 67.05 -22.31
CA THR A 302 33.45 67.56 -21.86
C THR A 302 32.38 66.50 -22.08
N GLU A 303 31.92 65.86 -21.03
CA GLU A 303 30.56 65.31 -20.98
C GLU A 303 29.76 66.07 -19.93
N GLY A 304 29.29 67.24 -20.34
CA GLY A 304 28.05 67.78 -19.80
C GLY A 304 26.91 66.95 -20.36
N THR A 305 26.35 66.08 -19.55
CA THR A 305 24.92 65.77 -19.58
C THR A 305 24.51 65.52 -18.14
N ILE A 306 23.79 66.48 -17.59
CA ILE A 306 22.99 66.30 -16.38
C ILE A 306 21.99 65.19 -16.73
N PRO A 307 21.99 64.00 -16.08
CA PRO A 307 20.79 63.22 -16.10
C PRO A 307 19.80 63.99 -15.25
N SER A 308 18.79 64.57 -15.89
CA SER A 308 17.54 64.87 -15.23
C SER A 308 17.16 63.61 -14.46
N ASN A 309 17.12 63.72 -13.14
CA ASN A 309 16.61 62.66 -12.28
C ASN A 309 15.10 62.60 -12.53
N ARG A 310 14.71 62.02 -13.66
CA ARG A 310 13.35 61.57 -13.90
C ARG A 310 13.22 60.34 -13.05
N PHE A 311 12.66 60.55 -11.88
CA PHE A 311 12.03 59.49 -11.09
C PHE A 311 10.95 58.85 -11.99
N SER A 312 11.36 57.86 -12.77
CA SER A 312 10.44 56.91 -13.38
C SER A 312 10.22 55.83 -12.34
N THR A 313 9.07 55.93 -11.66
CA THR A 313 8.45 54.81 -10.96
C THR A 313 8.05 53.78 -12.02
N GLU A 314 9.01 53.01 -12.52
CA GLU A 314 8.70 51.82 -13.30
C GLU A 314 8.49 50.67 -12.33
N ALA A 315 7.21 50.29 -12.21
CA ALA A 315 6.81 49.04 -11.59
C ALA A 315 7.60 47.87 -12.20
N PRO A 316 7.92 46.82 -11.42
CA PRO A 316 8.79 45.75 -11.86
C PRO A 316 8.18 45.00 -13.04
N GLN A 317 8.73 45.21 -14.24
CA GLN A 317 8.50 44.37 -15.40
C GLN A 317 9.27 43.07 -15.18
N VAL A 318 8.56 42.01 -14.77
CA VAL A 318 9.11 40.68 -14.56
C VAL A 318 9.42 40.07 -15.93
N SER A 319 10.62 40.28 -16.44
CA SER A 319 11.12 39.56 -17.60
C SER A 319 11.60 38.17 -17.17
N SER A 320 11.01 37.12 -17.72
CA SER A 320 11.42 35.74 -17.51
C SER A 320 12.72 35.45 -18.29
N GLN A 321 13.86 35.97 -17.83
CA GLN A 321 15.18 35.59 -18.36
C GLN A 321 15.46 34.11 -18.07
N SER A 322 16.03 33.39 -19.05
CA SER A 322 16.39 31.99 -18.89
C SER A 322 17.57 31.82 -17.93
N LEU A 323 17.68 30.67 -17.24
CA LEU A 323 18.77 30.42 -16.27
C LEU A 323 20.17 30.54 -16.90
N SER A 324 20.32 30.21 -18.18
CA SER A 324 21.58 30.35 -18.92
C SER A 324 21.97 31.82 -19.14
N GLN A 325 21.01 32.70 -19.44
CA GLN A 325 21.26 34.14 -19.58
C GLN A 325 21.73 34.73 -18.25
N ARG A 326 21.10 34.36 -17.14
CA ARG A 326 21.50 34.83 -15.80
C ARG A 326 22.91 34.38 -15.41
N LEU A 327 23.32 33.19 -15.84
CA LEU A 327 24.67 32.66 -15.60
C LEU A 327 25.72 33.41 -16.44
N GLN A 328 25.39 33.78 -17.69
CA GLN A 328 26.24 34.64 -18.52
C GLN A 328 26.40 36.03 -17.90
N GLU A 329 25.30 36.67 -17.48
CA GLU A 329 25.33 37.96 -16.79
C GLU A 329 26.21 37.90 -15.53
N GLN A 330 26.07 36.86 -14.70
CA GLN A 330 26.94 36.65 -13.53
C GLN A 330 28.42 36.52 -13.92
N SER A 331 28.74 35.81 -15.00
CA SER A 331 30.11 35.67 -15.47
C SER A 331 30.72 37.02 -15.90
N GLU A 332 29.94 37.88 -16.55
CA GLU A 332 30.37 39.24 -16.93
C GLU A 332 30.55 40.15 -15.70
N THR A 333 29.70 40.01 -14.68
CA THR A 333 29.89 40.76 -13.43
C THR A 333 31.16 40.33 -12.69
N LEU A 334 31.50 39.05 -12.70
CA LEU A 334 32.73 38.52 -12.11
C LEU A 334 33.98 39.09 -12.79
N THR A 335 34.03 39.10 -14.13
CA THR A 335 35.18 39.67 -14.87
C THR A 335 35.31 41.16 -14.60
N ARG A 336 34.20 41.90 -14.56
CA ARG A 336 34.18 43.32 -14.24
C ARG A 336 34.63 43.61 -12.81
N LEU A 337 34.28 42.77 -11.83
CA LEU A 337 34.73 42.91 -10.45
C LEU A 337 36.21 42.59 -10.29
N GLN A 338 36.72 41.56 -10.98
CA GLN A 338 38.14 41.22 -10.98
C GLN A 338 38.98 42.39 -11.51
N ALA A 339 38.58 42.99 -12.64
CA ALA A 339 39.25 44.17 -13.18
C ALA A 339 39.29 45.34 -12.17
N LYS A 340 38.18 45.60 -11.48
CA LYS A 340 38.12 46.65 -10.44
C LYS A 340 39.02 46.35 -9.24
N ILE A 341 39.15 45.08 -8.83
CA ILE A 341 40.03 44.68 -7.73
C ILE A 341 41.49 44.87 -8.11
N ASP A 342 41.89 44.53 -9.35
CA ASP A 342 43.26 44.71 -9.80
C ASP A 342 43.66 46.18 -9.84
N ASP A 343 42.77 47.06 -10.31
CA ASP A 343 42.96 48.51 -10.23
C ASP A 343 43.05 48.98 -8.78
N ALA A 344 42.14 48.52 -7.91
CA ALA A 344 42.15 48.86 -6.48
C ALA A 344 43.46 48.42 -5.80
N ARG A 345 44.00 47.25 -6.13
CA ARG A 345 45.29 46.75 -5.62
C ARG A 345 46.46 47.62 -6.08
N ARG A 346 46.48 48.06 -7.34
CA ARG A 346 47.50 48.98 -7.85
C ARG A 346 47.49 50.29 -7.06
N PHE A 347 46.31 50.86 -6.81
CA PHE A 347 46.19 52.09 -6.04
C PHE A 347 46.46 51.88 -4.55
N SER A 348 46.05 50.76 -3.95
CA SER A 348 46.28 50.48 -2.53
C SER A 348 47.77 50.36 -2.22
N ALA A 349 48.56 49.72 -3.09
CA ALA A 349 50.02 49.62 -2.93
C ALA A 349 50.69 51.01 -2.87
N ILE A 350 50.22 51.96 -3.69
CA ILE A 350 50.68 53.36 -3.66
C ILE A 350 50.26 54.04 -2.35
N GLY A 351 49.02 53.81 -1.91
CA GLY A 351 48.48 54.32 -0.65
C GLY A 351 49.26 53.81 0.57
N GLU A 352 49.55 52.51 0.63
CA GLU A 352 50.32 51.87 1.69
C GLU A 352 51.77 52.36 1.74
N ALA A 353 52.45 52.47 0.59
CA ALA A 353 53.81 53.01 0.53
C ALA A 353 53.87 54.44 1.11
N ARG A 354 52.85 55.26 0.81
CA ARG A 354 52.71 56.60 1.37
C ARG A 354 52.43 56.59 2.87
N LEU A 355 51.50 55.75 3.33
CA LEU A 355 51.21 55.58 4.75
C LEU A 355 52.45 55.11 5.52
N ASN A 356 53.24 54.20 4.97
CA ASN A 356 54.49 53.75 5.57
C ASN A 356 55.54 54.87 5.65
N LYS A 357 55.63 55.76 4.64
CA LYS A 357 56.46 56.96 4.71
C LYS A 357 55.99 57.95 5.78
N TRP A 358 54.67 58.09 5.96
CA TRP A 358 54.07 58.90 7.02
C TRP A 358 54.34 58.30 8.40
N ARG A 359 54.07 57.00 8.60
CA ARG A 359 54.38 56.27 9.85
C ARG A 359 55.84 56.42 10.23
N LYS A 360 56.78 56.21 9.29
CA LYS A 360 58.21 56.39 9.55
C LYS A 360 58.56 57.81 10.01
N ARG A 361 57.88 58.85 9.51
CA ARG A 361 58.12 60.26 9.89
C ARG A 361 57.47 60.67 11.21
N SER A 362 56.30 60.11 11.53
CA SER A 362 55.56 60.43 12.76
C SER A 362 56.09 59.68 13.98
N PHE A 363 56.67 58.48 13.80
CA PHE A 363 57.13 57.61 14.89
C PHE A 363 58.67 57.55 15.04
N SER A 364 59.44 58.34 14.28
CA SER A 364 60.91 58.43 14.40
C SER A 364 61.38 59.70 15.14
N ARG A 365 60.66 60.14 16.16
CA ARG A 365 61.05 61.25 17.05
C ARG A 365 61.02 60.81 18.50
#